data_AF-A0A109JTD6-F1
#
_entry.id   AF-A0A109JTD6-F1
#
_cell.length_a   1.000
_cell.length_b   1.000
_cell.length_c   1.000
_cell.angle_alpha   90.00
_cell.angle_beta   90.00
_cell.angle_gamma   90.00
#
_symmetry.space_group_name_H-M   'P 1'
#
loop_
_entity.id
_entity.type
_entity.pdbx_description
1 polymer ?
#
loop_
_entity_poly.entity_id
_entity_poly.type
_entity_poly.pdbx_seq_one_letter_code
_entity_poly.pdbx_strand_id
1 'polypeptide(L)'
;MSSAARVLHCHDASQKISYSQLARLSFFFNSQLAKIESFMLKPSQCRAARALLDWTQKDLAEKTSISAVSIRAFERGGEMRDSNLRLLTLTFEAAGITFQSEGEITDGGIGVRLRSQDRQ
;
A
#
# COMPACT_ATOMS: atom_id res chain seq x y z
N MET A 1 39.90 51.38 -17.17
CA MET A 1 39.16 51.01 -15.94
C MET A 1 37.75 51.53 -16.15
N SER A 2 36.65 50.79 -16.29
CA SER A 2 36.26 49.44 -15.92
C SER A 2 35.08 49.06 -16.84
N SER A 3 35.12 47.91 -17.51
CA SER A 3 34.17 46.79 -17.31
C SER A 3 32.75 47.06 -17.82
N ALA A 4 32.37 46.54 -19.00
CA ALA A 4 31.75 45.22 -19.23
C ALA A 4 30.30 45.14 -18.69
N ALA A 5 29.30 44.52 -19.30
CA ALA A 5 29.12 43.86 -20.58
C ALA A 5 27.59 43.81 -20.77
N ARG A 6 27.11 44.10 -21.98
CA ARG A 6 25.71 44.04 -22.38
C ARG A 6 25.43 42.63 -22.91
N VAL A 7 24.83 41.75 -22.11
CA VAL A 7 24.49 40.38 -22.56
C VAL A 7 23.15 39.92 -21.98
N LEU A 8 22.29 39.50 -22.93
CA LEU A 8 21.10 38.64 -22.89
C LEU A 8 20.00 38.88 -21.85
N HIS A 9 18.85 39.29 -22.39
CA HIS A 9 17.57 38.78 -21.93
C HIS A 9 17.58 37.24 -21.95
N CYS A 10 17.80 36.63 -20.80
CA CYS A 10 17.35 35.27 -20.56
C CYS A 10 15.92 35.37 -20.05
N HIS A 11 14.96 34.86 -20.82
CA HIS A 11 13.58 34.67 -20.37
C HIS A 11 13.62 33.52 -19.35
N ASP A 12 13.88 33.88 -18.09
CA ASP A 12 13.75 32.95 -16.98
C ASP A 12 12.25 32.59 -16.86
N ALA A 13 11.91 31.38 -17.32
CA ALA A 13 10.62 30.75 -17.18
C ALA A 13 10.37 30.33 -15.72
N SER A 14 10.63 31.22 -14.78
CA SER A 14 10.23 31.10 -13.37
C SER A 14 8.74 31.44 -13.23
N GLN A 15 7.88 30.73 -13.95
CA GLN A 15 6.45 30.70 -13.66
C GLN A 15 6.16 29.65 -12.58
N LYS A 16 6.26 30.14 -11.34
CA LYS A 16 5.33 29.86 -10.23
C LYS A 16 4.69 28.47 -10.22
N ILE A 17 5.38 27.47 -9.66
CA ILE A 17 4.66 26.32 -9.11
C ILE A 17 3.97 26.81 -7.83
N SER A 18 2.68 27.11 -7.95
CA SER A 18 1.80 27.44 -6.83
C SER A 18 1.70 26.23 -5.89
N TYR A 19 2.03 26.40 -4.60
CA TYR A 19 1.95 25.38 -3.54
C TYR A 19 0.59 24.67 -3.44
N SER A 20 -0.47 25.23 -4.02
CA SER A 20 -1.80 24.62 -4.14
C SER A 20 -1.84 23.34 -5.01
N GLN A 21 -0.89 23.17 -5.95
CA GLN A 21 -0.78 21.96 -6.78
C GLN A 21 -0.07 20.81 -6.03
N LEU A 22 0.91 21.13 -5.18
CA LEU A 22 1.59 20.13 -4.34
C LEU A 22 0.68 19.61 -3.21
N ALA A 23 -0.30 20.40 -2.76
CA ALA A 23 -1.29 19.96 -1.78
C ALA A 23 -2.22 18.85 -2.32
N ARG A 24 -2.48 18.81 -3.63
CA ARG A 24 -3.29 17.74 -4.26
C ARG A 24 -2.53 16.43 -4.37
N LEU A 25 -1.23 16.50 -4.67
CA LEU A 25 -0.36 15.32 -4.71
C LEU A 25 -0.03 14.83 -3.30
N SER A 26 0.20 15.74 -2.35
CA SER A 26 0.43 15.39 -0.96
C SER A 26 -0.84 14.92 -0.27
N PHE A 27 -2.06 15.41 -0.55
CA PHE A 27 -3.29 14.89 0.07
C PHE A 27 -3.63 13.46 -0.39
N PHE A 28 -3.45 13.17 -1.68
CA PHE A 28 -3.62 11.81 -2.22
C PHE A 28 -2.56 10.84 -1.65
N PHE A 29 -1.32 11.30 -1.52
CA PHE A 29 -0.21 10.51 -0.96
C PHE A 29 -0.32 10.37 0.58
N ASN A 30 -0.70 11.43 1.30
CA ASN A 30 -0.76 11.50 2.77
C ASN A 30 -2.01 10.77 3.30
N SER A 31 -3.11 10.73 2.54
CA SER A 31 -4.24 9.84 2.83
C SER A 31 -3.87 8.35 2.68
N GLN A 32 -2.90 8.00 1.83
CA GLN A 32 -2.36 6.63 1.73
C GLN A 32 -1.35 6.34 2.85
N LEU A 33 -0.55 7.33 3.28
CA LEU A 33 0.41 7.16 4.38
C LEU A 33 -0.25 6.91 5.74
N ALA A 34 -1.42 7.49 6.01
CA ALA A 34 -2.14 7.26 7.27
C ALA A 34 -2.64 5.82 7.44
N LYS A 35 -2.78 5.05 6.35
CA LYS A 35 -3.19 3.63 6.42
C LYS A 35 -2.03 2.67 6.68
N ILE A 36 -0.79 3.15 6.60
CA ILE A 36 0.43 2.34 6.76
C ILE A 36 0.77 2.08 8.23
N GLU A 37 0.29 2.92 9.16
CA GLU A 37 0.77 2.95 10.55
C GLU A 37 0.09 1.96 11.52
N SER A 38 -1.09 1.37 11.23
CA SER A 38 -1.80 0.57 12.26
C SER A 38 -2.29 -0.82 11.85
N PHE A 39 -2.18 -1.21 10.59
CA PHE A 39 -2.71 -2.51 10.15
C PHE A 39 -1.64 -3.61 10.15
N MET A 40 -1.52 -4.33 11.26
CA MET A 40 -0.79 -5.61 11.29
C MET A 40 -1.70 -6.74 10.79
N LEU A 41 -1.36 -7.32 9.64
CA LEU A 41 -2.05 -8.49 9.09
C LEU A 41 -2.08 -9.62 10.12
N LYS A 42 -3.28 -10.13 10.43
CA LYS A 42 -3.44 -11.27 11.34
C LYS A 42 -3.40 -12.61 10.58
N PRO A 43 -2.97 -13.72 11.23
CA PRO A 43 -2.96 -15.04 10.61
C PRO A 43 -4.31 -15.48 10.03
N SER A 44 -5.41 -15.17 10.72
CA SER A 44 -6.78 -15.46 10.25
C SER A 44 -7.13 -14.69 8.97
N GLN A 45 -6.78 -13.41 8.91
CA GLN A 45 -6.99 -12.57 7.73
C GLN A 45 -6.16 -13.04 6.53
N CYS A 46 -4.92 -13.48 6.75
CA CYS A 46 -4.10 -14.06 5.69
C CYS A 46 -4.77 -15.30 5.06
N ARG A 47 -5.27 -16.22 5.89
CA ARG A 47 -6.00 -17.42 5.40
C ARG A 47 -7.29 -17.04 4.67
N ALA A 48 -8.05 -16.09 5.21
CA ALA A 48 -9.28 -15.61 4.59
C ALA A 48 -9.01 -14.94 3.23
N ALA A 49 -7.99 -14.07 3.15
CA ALA A 49 -7.60 -13.41 1.91
C ALA A 49 -7.20 -14.40 0.83
N ARG A 50 -6.41 -15.43 1.17
CA ARG A 50 -6.08 -16.50 0.23
C ARG A 50 -7.31 -17.29 -0.21
N ALA A 51 -8.21 -17.63 0.72
CA ALA A 51 -9.43 -18.36 0.39
C ALA A 51 -10.33 -17.57 -0.57
N LEU A 52 -10.41 -16.24 -0.41
CA LEU A 52 -11.16 -15.37 -1.31
C LEU A 52 -10.56 -15.28 -2.72
N LEU A 53 -9.24 -15.47 -2.85
CA LEU A 53 -8.53 -15.42 -4.14
C LEU A 53 -8.27 -16.81 -4.73
N ASP A 54 -8.74 -17.88 -4.09
CA ASP A 54 -8.40 -19.27 -4.40
C ASP A 54 -6.89 -19.55 -4.49
N TRP A 55 -6.10 -18.87 -3.64
CA TRP A 55 -4.64 -19.04 -3.60
C TRP A 55 -4.19 -20.12 -2.62
N THR A 56 -3.29 -20.98 -3.09
CA THR A 56 -2.54 -21.90 -2.22
C THR A 56 -1.42 -21.16 -1.46
N GLN A 57 -0.83 -21.81 -0.46
CA GLN A 57 0.37 -21.29 0.22
C GLN A 57 1.56 -21.13 -0.75
N LYS A 58 1.61 -21.95 -1.81
CA LYS A 58 2.64 -21.90 -2.85
C LYS A 58 2.43 -20.69 -3.77
N ASP A 59 1.20 -20.41 -4.17
CA ASP A 59 0.91 -19.26 -5.04
C ASP A 59 1.23 -17.93 -4.33
N LEU A 60 0.91 -17.84 -3.03
CA LEU A 60 1.29 -16.67 -2.23
C LEU A 60 2.81 -16.55 -2.11
N ALA A 61 3.50 -17.68 -1.86
CA ALA A 61 4.95 -17.71 -1.78
C ALA A 61 5.63 -17.20 -3.06
N GLU A 62 5.13 -17.63 -4.22
CA GLU A 62 5.63 -17.21 -5.54
C GLU A 62 5.37 -15.72 -5.78
N LYS A 63 4.22 -15.19 -5.35
CA LYS A 63 3.89 -13.77 -5.54
C LYS A 63 4.68 -12.84 -4.63
N THR A 64 5.04 -13.27 -3.41
CA THR A 64 5.74 -12.42 -2.44
C THR A 64 7.22 -12.73 -2.29
N SER A 65 7.75 -13.73 -3.00
CA SER A 65 9.11 -14.25 -2.79
C SER A 65 9.41 -14.66 -1.33
N ILE A 66 8.37 -15.00 -0.56
CA ILE A 66 8.49 -15.48 0.82
C ILE A 66 8.34 -17.00 0.78
N SER A 67 9.13 -17.74 1.56
CA SER A 67 9.02 -19.21 1.55
C SER A 67 7.62 -19.67 1.99
N ALA A 68 7.10 -20.72 1.34
CA ALA A 68 5.82 -21.33 1.72
C ALA A 68 5.84 -21.84 3.18
N VAL A 69 7.01 -22.22 3.70
CA VAL A 69 7.21 -22.62 5.10
C VAL A 69 6.97 -21.42 6.05
N SER A 70 7.52 -20.25 5.73
CA SER A 70 7.32 -19.03 6.50
C SER A 70 5.86 -18.57 6.50
N ILE A 71 5.19 -18.64 5.35
CA ILE A 71 3.76 -18.33 5.24
C ILE A 71 2.95 -19.29 6.10
N ARG A 72 3.21 -20.60 5.99
CA ARG A 72 2.55 -21.63 6.80
C ARG A 72 2.78 -21.44 8.31
N ALA A 73 3.98 -21.05 8.72
CA ALA A 73 4.30 -20.77 10.11
C ALA A 73 3.51 -19.56 10.62
N PHE A 74 3.51 -18.47 9.86
CA PHE A 74 2.72 -17.28 10.17
C PHE A 74 1.22 -17.59 10.27
N GLU A 75 0.68 -18.34 9.32
CA GLU A 75 -0.74 -18.74 9.35
C GLU A 75 -1.13 -19.59 10.55
N ARG A 76 -0.16 -20.24 11.22
CA ARG A 76 -0.37 -20.97 12.48
C ARG A 76 -0.18 -20.12 13.73
N GLY A 77 0.08 -18.83 13.58
CA GLY A 77 0.36 -17.90 14.69
C GLY A 77 1.84 -17.73 15.00
N GLY A 78 2.73 -18.17 14.10
CA GLY A 78 4.16 -17.89 14.21
C GLY A 78 4.48 -16.42 13.92
N GLU A 79 5.56 -15.94 14.52
CA GLU A 79 6.06 -14.59 14.29
C GLU A 79 6.57 -14.41 12.86
N MET A 80 6.31 -13.23 12.29
CA MET A 80 6.79 -12.84 10.97
C MET A 80 7.24 -11.38 11.03
N ARG A 81 8.33 -11.06 10.34
CA ARG A 81 8.85 -9.69 10.28
C ARG A 81 7.79 -8.74 9.70
N ASP A 82 7.69 -7.55 10.27
CA ASP A 82 6.72 -6.54 9.80
C ASP A 82 6.89 -6.19 8.32
N SER A 83 8.13 -6.22 7.81
CA SER A 83 8.41 -6.02 6.37
C SER A 83 7.68 -7.03 5.50
N ASN A 84 7.63 -8.29 5.94
CA ASN A 84 6.97 -9.37 5.23
C ASN A 84 5.46 -9.29 5.39
N LEU A 85 4.97 -8.92 6.57
CA LEU A 85 3.54 -8.66 6.79
C LEU A 85 3.04 -7.56 5.86
N ARG A 86 3.78 -6.45 5.75
CA ARG A 86 3.47 -5.37 4.80
C ARG A 86 3.46 -5.86 3.35
N LEU A 87 4.46 -6.66 2.95
CA LEU A 87 4.52 -7.22 1.61
C LEU A 87 3.33 -8.13 1.30
N LEU A 88 2.93 -8.98 2.26
CA LEU A 88 1.72 -9.82 2.15
C LEU A 88 0.47 -8.95 1.97
N THR A 89 0.27 -7.95 2.83
CA THR A 89 -0.87 -7.02 2.76
C THR A 89 -0.96 -6.37 1.38
N LEU A 90 0.15 -5.76 0.90
CA LEU A 90 0.19 -5.08 -0.40
C LEU A 90 -0.09 -6.04 -1.56
N THR A 91 0.40 -7.28 -1.48
CA THR A 91 0.18 -8.28 -2.54
C THR A 91 -1.29 -8.67 -2.62
N PHE A 92 -1.95 -8.86 -1.48
CA PHE A 92 -3.39 -9.14 -1.44
C PHE A 92 -4.20 -7.93 -1.93
N GLU A 93 -3.84 -6.72 -1.51
CA GLU A 93 -4.53 -5.50 -1.94
C GLU A 93 -4.42 -5.26 -3.44
N ALA A 94 -3.24 -5.52 -4.02
CA ALA A 94 -3.03 -5.47 -5.46
C ALA A 94 -3.86 -6.52 -6.22
N ALA A 95 -4.16 -7.66 -5.59
CA ALA A 95 -5.04 -8.68 -6.12
C ALA A 95 -6.54 -8.40 -5.89
N GLY A 96 -6.88 -7.23 -5.33
CA GLY A 96 -8.27 -6.80 -5.13
C GLY A 96 -8.84 -7.11 -3.76
N ILE A 97 -8.04 -7.52 -2.79
CA ILE A 97 -8.48 -7.64 -1.40
C ILE A 97 -8.50 -6.26 -0.73
N THR A 98 -9.39 -6.09 0.24
CA THR A 98 -9.40 -4.95 1.15
C THR A 98 -9.52 -5.49 2.56
N PHE A 99 -8.53 -5.16 3.40
CA PHE A 99 -8.56 -5.50 4.80
C PHE A 99 -9.35 -4.47 5.59
N GLN A 100 -10.03 -4.92 6.64
CA GLN A 100 -10.78 -4.08 7.56
C GLN A 100 -10.27 -4.31 8.98
N SER A 101 -9.96 -3.23 9.69
CA SER A 101 -9.68 -3.29 11.12
C SER A 101 -10.97 -3.41 11.95
N GLU A 102 -10.81 -3.82 13.20
CA GLU A 102 -11.91 -3.87 14.17
C GLU A 102 -12.60 -2.50 14.27
N GLY A 103 -13.94 -2.48 14.14
CA GLY A 103 -14.74 -1.25 14.20
C GLY A 103 -14.60 -0.28 13.01
N GLU A 104 -13.92 -0.63 11.90
CA GLU A 104 -13.73 0.31 10.78
C GLU A 104 -15.01 0.60 9.99
N ILE A 105 -15.93 -0.38 9.86
CA ILE A 105 -17.14 -0.25 9.03
C ILE A 105 -18.42 -0.61 9.79
N THR A 106 -18.35 -1.55 10.73
CA THR A 106 -19.48 -2.01 11.54
C THR A 106 -18.93 -2.50 12.87
N ASP A 107 -19.72 -2.40 13.95
CA ASP A 107 -19.38 -3.02 15.23
C ASP A 107 -19.14 -4.52 15.01
N GLY A 108 -17.89 -4.95 15.18
CA GLY A 108 -17.45 -6.29 14.84
C GLY A 108 -15.92 -6.41 14.75
N GLY A 109 -15.45 -7.65 14.67
CA GLY A 109 -14.02 -7.97 14.60
C GLY A 109 -13.39 -7.74 13.23
N ILE A 110 -12.11 -8.10 13.12
CA ILE A 110 -11.30 -7.97 11.91
C ILE A 110 -11.92 -8.67 10.68
N GLY A 111 -11.80 -8.05 9.50
CA GLY A 111 -12.44 -8.53 8.28
C GLY A 111 -11.53 -8.53 7.05
N VAL A 112 -11.96 -9.26 6.01
CA VAL A 112 -11.36 -9.28 4.67
C VAL A 112 -12.48 -9.24 3.63
N ARG A 113 -12.39 -8.35 2.64
CA ARG A 113 -13.40 -8.19 1.59
C ARG A 113 -12.75 -8.21 0.21
N LEU A 114 -13.41 -8.85 -0.76
CA LEU A 114 -13.08 -8.67 -2.17
C LEU A 114 -13.63 -7.34 -2.67
N ARG A 115 -12.81 -6.56 -3.36
CA ARG A 115 -13.25 -5.36 -4.07
C ARG A 115 -14.24 -5.79 -5.14
N SER A 116 -15.41 -5.15 -5.18
CA SER A 116 -16.34 -5.34 -6.31
C SER A 116 -15.61 -4.94 -7.58
N GLN A 117 -15.53 -5.85 -8.55
CA GLN A 117 -15.32 -5.42 -9.92
C GLN A 117 -16.61 -4.70 -10.31
N ASP A 118 -16.55 -3.37 -10.42
CA ASP A 118 -17.66 -2.62 -10.99
C ASP A 118 -17.98 -3.26 -12.35
N ARG A 119 -19.20 -3.79 -12.49
CA ARG A 119 -19.74 -4.24 -13.77
C ARG A 119 -19.70 -3.04 -14.71
N GLN A 120 -18.78 -3.06 -15.68
CA GLN A 120 -18.90 -2.32 -16.93
C GLN A 120 -19.03 -3.31 -18.06
#